data_AF-A0A3R7DI33-F1
#
_entry.id   AF-A0A3R7DI33-F1
#
_cell.length_a   1.000
_cell.length_b   1.000
_cell.length_c   1.000
_cell.angle_alpha   90.00
_cell.angle_beta   90.00
_cell.angle_gamma   90.00
#
_symmetry.space_group_name_H-M   'P 1'
#
loop_
_entity.id
_entity.type
_entity.pdbx_description
1 polymer ?
#
loop_
_entity_poly.entity_id
_entity_poly.type
_entity_poly.pdbx_seq_one_letter_code
_entity_poly.pdbx_strand_id
1 'polypeptide(L)'
;MLFLMKKLFVASVVILPLIAMAQTSPIRDVQGIINLVNSISVWVAAVFWIVAIIAVFYAGFLFLRGGGDEEKLAQAKKQLWYALIAMVIGIMAYGFAPLIRNILETGARGSPSVSPSPTPSTPPPPYDCTDDGTC
;
A
#
# COMPACT_ATOMS: atom_id res chain seq x y z
N MET A 1 -7.82 20.88 27.82
CA MET A 1 -6.95 19.68 27.87
C MET A 1 -6.94 18.89 26.56
N LEU A 2 -8.10 18.60 25.94
CA LEU A 2 -8.23 17.82 24.69
C LEU A 2 -7.39 18.37 23.49
N PHE A 3 -7.29 19.70 23.34
CA PHE A 3 -6.48 20.33 22.30
C PHE A 3 -4.96 20.18 22.50
N LEU A 4 -4.51 20.09 23.75
CA LEU A 4 -3.09 19.94 24.09
C LEU A 4 -2.62 18.50 23.89
N MET A 5 -3.47 17.52 24.25
CA MET A 5 -3.24 16.10 23.96
C MET A 5 -3.25 15.80 22.46
N LYS A 6 -4.11 16.48 21.68
CA LYS A 6 -4.15 16.31 20.22
C LYS A 6 -2.86 16.82 19.56
N LYS A 7 -2.28 17.93 20.05
CA LYS A 7 -0.98 18.44 19.58
C LYS A 7 0.19 17.56 20.00
N LEU A 8 0.17 17.00 21.21
CA LEU A 8 1.18 16.04 21.68
C LEU A 8 1.14 14.72 20.91
N PHE A 9 -0.05 14.21 20.59
CA PHE A 9 -0.19 12.98 19.81
C PHE A 9 0.24 13.18 18.36
N VAL A 10 -0.16 14.29 17.73
CA VAL A 10 0.29 14.65 16.38
C VAL A 10 1.80 14.90 16.35
N ALA A 11 2.37 15.60 17.35
CA ALA A 11 3.81 15.82 17.43
C ALA A 11 4.58 14.51 17.63
N SER A 12 4.13 13.62 18.52
CA SER A 12 4.74 12.31 18.73
C SER A 12 4.75 11.47 17.45
N VAL A 13 3.60 11.40 16.77
CA VAL A 13 3.47 10.75 15.47
C VAL A 13 4.49 11.35 14.50
N VAL A 14 4.58 12.67 14.37
CA VAL A 14 5.49 13.35 13.43
C VAL A 14 6.98 13.26 13.81
N ILE A 15 7.33 12.99 15.08
CA ILE A 15 8.74 12.86 15.54
C ILE A 15 9.27 11.41 15.39
N LEU A 16 8.41 10.39 15.53
CA LEU A 16 8.76 8.99 15.25
C LEU A 16 9.45 8.72 13.89
N PRO A 17 9.06 9.35 12.76
CA PRO A 17 9.73 9.14 11.48
C PRO A 17 11.14 9.74 11.47
N LEU A 18 11.41 10.86 12.14
CA LEU A 18 12.77 11.44 12.18
C LEU A 18 13.79 10.45 12.77
N ILE A 19 13.38 9.65 13.75
CA ILE A 19 14.23 8.65 14.41
C ILE A 19 14.42 7.42 13.50
N ALA A 20 13.37 6.96 12.82
CA ALA A 20 13.46 5.87 11.83
C ALA A 20 14.30 6.26 10.61
N MET A 21 14.33 7.54 10.26
CA MET A 21 15.02 8.07 9.08
C MET A 21 16.50 8.40 9.35
N ALA A 22 16.91 8.51 10.62
CA ALA A 22 18.31 8.71 11.00
C ALA A 22 19.19 7.47 10.76
N GLN A 23 18.60 6.30 10.49
CA GLN A 23 19.31 5.03 10.33
C GLN A 23 19.38 4.54 8.87
N THR A 24 18.89 5.29 7.88
CA THR A 24 18.95 4.84 6.49
C THR A 24 20.38 4.91 5.96
N SER A 25 20.85 3.80 5.41
CA SER A 25 22.19 3.59 4.85
C SER A 25 22.62 4.73 3.93
N PRO A 26 23.93 5.00 3.78
CA PRO A 26 24.42 6.08 2.93
C PRO A 26 23.81 5.98 1.52
N ILE A 27 23.12 7.04 1.10
CA ILE A 27 22.43 7.17 -0.19
C ILE A 27 23.51 7.14 -1.28
N ARG A 28 23.81 5.95 -1.80
CA ARG A 28 24.81 5.74 -2.86
C ARG A 28 24.25 5.07 -4.11
N ASP A 29 22.95 4.76 -4.11
CA ASP A 29 22.26 4.04 -5.19
C ASP A 29 20.79 4.50 -5.31
N VAL A 30 20.22 4.38 -6.51
CA VAL A 30 18.80 4.64 -6.85
C VAL A 30 17.88 3.82 -5.95
N GLN A 31 18.28 2.60 -5.60
CA GLN A 31 17.52 1.74 -4.70
C GLN A 31 17.37 2.33 -3.29
N GLY A 32 18.38 3.07 -2.80
CA GLY A 32 18.31 3.76 -1.51
C GLY A 32 17.24 4.86 -1.50
N ILE A 33 17.10 5.58 -2.62
CA ILE A 33 16.07 6.61 -2.79
C ILE A 33 14.68 5.97 -2.84
N ILE A 34 14.52 4.87 -3.57
CA ILE A 34 13.24 4.15 -3.66
C ILE A 34 12.80 3.62 -2.29
N ASN A 35 13.73 3.04 -1.53
CA ASN A 35 13.44 2.52 -0.19
C ASN A 35 13.06 3.65 0.80
N LEU A 36 13.72 4.82 0.67
CA LEU A 36 13.38 6.00 1.45
C LEU A 36 11.96 6.48 1.13
N VAL A 37 11.62 6.63 -0.15
CA VAL A 37 10.28 7.05 -0.59
C VAL A 37 9.21 6.04 -0.15
N ASN A 38 9.50 4.74 -0.26
CA ASN A 38 8.55 3.70 0.15
C ASN A 38 8.31 3.73 1.67
N SER A 39 9.37 3.89 2.46
CA SER A 39 9.27 3.99 3.92
C SER A 39 8.46 5.22 4.34
N ILE A 40 8.70 6.38 3.70
CA ILE A 40 7.89 7.60 3.91
C ILE A 40 6.43 7.34 3.55
N SER A 41 6.17 6.72 2.40
CA SER A 41 4.82 6.46 1.91
C SER A 41 4.03 5.56 2.87
N VAL A 42 4.65 4.46 3.34
CA VAL A 42 4.04 3.54 4.30
C VAL A 42 3.74 4.26 5.61
N TRP A 43 4.68 5.07 6.10
CA TRP A 43 4.50 5.80 7.35
C TRP A 43 3.41 6.88 7.25
N VAL A 44 3.44 7.71 6.20
CA VAL A 44 2.40 8.72 5.94
C VAL A 44 1.03 8.06 5.85
N ALA A 45 0.95 6.92 5.17
CA ALA A 45 -0.31 6.23 5.03
C ALA A 45 -0.79 5.60 6.35
N ALA A 46 0.11 5.08 7.19
CA ALA A 46 -0.24 4.63 8.54
C ALA A 46 -0.80 5.77 9.40
N VAL A 47 -0.17 6.95 9.37
CA VAL A 47 -0.67 8.15 10.07
C VAL A 47 -2.03 8.58 9.54
N PHE A 48 -2.20 8.57 8.21
CA PHE A 48 -3.46 8.91 7.57
C PHE A 48 -4.61 8.03 8.09
N TRP A 49 -4.42 6.71 8.17
CA TRP A 49 -5.43 5.80 8.69
C TRP A 49 -5.80 6.08 10.15
N ILE A 50 -4.81 6.36 11.00
CA ILE A 50 -5.05 6.71 12.41
C ILE A 50 -5.86 8.00 12.52
N VAL A 51 -5.49 9.03 11.76
CA VAL A 51 -6.20 10.32 11.75
C VAL A 51 -7.63 10.16 11.21
N ALA A 52 -7.82 9.34 10.17
CA ALA A 52 -9.13 9.06 9.60
C ALA A 52 -10.09 8.48 10.64
N ILE A 53 -9.65 7.49 11.42
CA ILE A 53 -10.44 6.88 12.50
C ILE A 53 -10.84 7.93 13.54
N ILE A 54 -9.89 8.75 13.99
CA ILE A 54 -10.15 9.82 14.98
C ILE A 54 -11.15 10.85 14.44
N ALA A 55 -11.05 11.21 13.15
CA ALA A 55 -11.95 12.15 12.51
C ALA A 55 -13.40 11.63 12.44
N VAL A 56 -13.58 10.33 12.16
CA VAL A 56 -14.90 9.68 12.16
C VAL A 56 -15.52 9.72 13.56
N PHE A 57 -14.77 9.36 14.61
CA PHE A 57 -15.27 9.46 15.98
C PHE A 57 -15.61 10.90 16.37
N TYR A 58 -14.78 11.87 16.00
CA TYR A 58 -15.04 13.28 16.28
C TYR A 58 -16.33 13.78 15.61
N ALA A 59 -16.55 13.42 14.34
CA ALA A 59 -17.78 13.76 13.63
C ALA A 59 -19.01 13.10 14.28
N GLY A 60 -18.89 11.84 14.71
CA GLY A 60 -19.95 11.12 15.43
C GLY A 60 -20.32 11.81 16.75
N PHE A 61 -19.33 12.21 17.56
CA PHE A 61 -19.59 12.94 18.80
C PHE A 61 -20.20 14.32 18.58
N LEU A 62 -19.80 15.02 17.51
CA LEU A 62 -20.38 16.31 17.15
C LEU A 62 -21.85 16.18 16.75
N PHE A 63 -22.19 15.13 16.00
CA PHE A 63 -23.57 14.82 15.61
C PHE A 63 -24.44 14.48 16.83
N LEU A 64 -23.94 13.63 17.74
CA LEU A 64 -24.65 13.22 18.95
C LEU A 64 -24.87 14.37 19.95
N ARG A 65 -23.89 15.29 20.07
CA ARG A 65 -23.97 16.44 20.98
C ARG A 65 -24.77 17.62 20.39
N GLY A 66 -24.92 17.68 19.07
CA GLY A 66 -25.52 18.81 18.36
C GLY A 66 -27.06 18.86 18.35
N GLY A 67 -27.75 17.94 19.03
CA GLY A 67 -29.20 17.70 18.90
C GLY A 67 -30.16 18.84 19.29
N GLY A 68 -29.68 20.03 19.65
CA GLY A 68 -30.51 21.20 19.98
C GLY A 68 -30.21 22.46 19.17
N ASP A 69 -29.25 22.42 18.25
CA ASP A 69 -28.78 23.60 17.51
C ASP A 69 -28.69 23.24 16.02
N GLU A 70 -29.61 23.80 15.22
CA GLU A 70 -29.72 23.51 13.78
C GLU A 70 -28.43 23.85 13.02
N GLU A 71 -27.69 24.86 13.48
CA GLU A 71 -26.42 25.26 12.86
C GLU A 71 -25.35 24.18 13.06
N LYS A 72 -25.29 23.58 14.27
CA LYS A 72 -24.38 22.48 14.58
C LYS A 72 -24.76 21.19 13.85
N LEU A 73 -26.06 20.96 13.65
CA LEU A 73 -26.55 19.86 12.83
C LEU A 73 -26.18 20.03 11.36
N ALA A 74 -26.33 21.23 10.80
CA ALA A 74 -25.93 21.53 9.42
C ALA A 74 -24.41 21.36 9.23
N GLN A 75 -23.60 21.85 10.17
CA GLN A 75 -22.16 21.64 10.16
C GLN A 75 -21.80 20.15 10.28
N ALA A 76 -22.44 19.40 11.18
CA ALA A 76 -22.17 17.98 11.35
C ALA A 76 -22.49 17.17 10.08
N LYS A 77 -23.60 17.47 9.39
CA LYS A 77 -23.95 16.83 8.10
C LYS A 77 -22.90 17.12 7.03
N LYS A 78 -22.43 18.37 6.92
CA LYS A 78 -21.38 18.75 5.97
C LYS A 78 -20.05 18.06 6.29
N GLN A 79 -19.70 17.97 7.57
CA GLN A 79 -18.53 17.26 8.06
C GLN A 79 -18.59 15.75 7.71
N LEU A 80 -19.78 15.14 7.84
CA LEU A 80 -20.01 13.74 7.50
C LEU A 80 -19.81 13.47 6.00
N TRP A 81 -20.33 14.35 5.15
CA TRP A 81 -20.12 14.28 3.69
C TRP A 81 -18.63 14.36 3.33
N TYR A 82 -17.89 15.29 3.92
CA TYR A 82 -16.44 15.38 3.68
C TYR A 82 -15.68 14.16 4.18
N ALA A 83 -16.06 13.59 5.33
CA ALA A 83 -15.46 12.36 5.85
C ALA A 83 -15.70 11.17 4.89
N LEU A 84 -16.91 11.07 4.33
CA LEU A 84 -17.26 10.05 3.35
C LEU A 84 -16.41 10.18 2.07
N ILE A 85 -16.30 11.40 1.54
CA ILE A 85 -15.51 11.69 0.33
C ILE A 85 -14.03 11.35 0.56
N ALA A 86 -13.47 11.70 1.72
CA ALA A 86 -12.09 11.38 2.06
C ALA A 86 -11.83 9.87 2.15
N MET A 87 -12.79 9.10 2.68
CA MET A 87 -12.70 7.65 2.75
C MET A 87 -12.70 7.01 1.36
N VAL A 88 -13.59 7.46 0.47
CA VAL A 88 -13.66 6.97 -0.92
C VAL A 88 -12.35 7.24 -1.66
N ILE A 89 -11.81 8.47 -1.56
CA ILE A 89 -10.55 8.83 -2.21
C ILE A 89 -9.39 8.01 -1.65
N GLY A 90 -9.33 7.80 -0.33
CA GLY A 90 -8.29 6.99 0.30
C GLY A 90 -8.28 5.54 -0.20
N ILE A 91 -9.45 4.91 -0.27
CA ILE A 91 -9.59 3.54 -0.78
C ILE A 91 -9.22 3.46 -2.27
N MET A 92 -9.67 4.44 -3.07
CA MET A 92 -9.30 4.51 -4.48
C MET A 92 -7.79 4.62 -4.68
N ALA A 93 -7.12 5.53 -3.96
CA ALA A 93 -5.68 5.74 -4.08
C ALA A 93 -4.88 4.46 -3.81
N TYR A 94 -5.29 3.68 -2.82
CA TYR A 94 -4.70 2.37 -2.53
C TYR A 94 -4.93 1.34 -3.65
N GLY A 95 -6.10 1.37 -4.30
CA GLY A 95 -6.41 0.48 -5.42
C GLY A 95 -5.65 0.78 -6.71
N PHE A 96 -5.30 2.05 -6.96
CA PHE A 96 -4.56 2.45 -8.17
C PHE A 96 -3.10 1.99 -8.16
N ALA A 97 -2.43 2.00 -7.02
CA ALA A 97 -1.01 1.64 -6.91
C ALA A 97 -0.67 0.22 -7.45
N PRO A 98 -1.36 -0.86 -7.06
CA PRO A 98 -1.12 -2.19 -7.63
C PRO A 98 -1.56 -2.26 -9.10
N LEU A 99 -2.59 -1.50 -9.50
CA LEU A 99 -3.05 -1.46 -10.89
C LEU A 99 -1.95 -0.95 -11.83
N ILE A 100 -1.27 0.14 -11.43
CA ILE A 100 -0.17 0.73 -12.19
C ILE A 100 1.04 -0.21 -12.25
N ARG A 101 1.35 -0.89 -11.14
CA ARG A 101 2.43 -1.90 -11.11
C ARG A 101 2.13 -3.07 -12.04
N ASN A 102 0.90 -3.58 -12.02
CA ASN A 102 0.48 -4.67 -12.90
C ASN A 102 0.54 -4.28 -14.38
N ILE A 103 0.13 -3.05 -14.73
CA ILE A 103 0.20 -2.54 -16.11
C ILE A 103 1.66 -2.35 -16.54
N LEU A 104 2.52 -1.81 -15.65
CA LEU A 104 3.92 -1.59 -15.94
C LEU A 104 4.70 -2.91 -16.05
N GLU A 105 4.40 -3.90 -15.22
CA GLU A 105 4.99 -5.25 -15.30
C GLU A 105 4.50 -6.03 -16.52
N THR A 106 3.21 -5.91 -16.88
CA THR A 106 2.67 -6.57 -18.09
C THR A 106 3.19 -5.91 -19.36
N GLY A 107 3.41 -4.59 -19.35
CA GLY A 107 4.05 -3.87 -20.46
C GLY A 107 5.55 -4.14 -20.58
N ALA A 108 6.26 -4.34 -19.45
CA ALA A 108 7.68 -4.69 -19.44
C ALA A 108 7.95 -6.18 -19.72
N ARG A 109 7.02 -7.07 -19.34
CA ARG A 109 7.04 -8.50 -19.69
C ARG A 109 6.23 -8.74 -20.97
N GLY A 110 6.66 -8.16 -22.08
CA GLY A 110 6.28 -8.65 -23.42
C GLY A 110 6.85 -10.05 -23.75
N SER A 111 7.02 -10.91 -22.76
CA SER A 111 7.42 -12.30 -22.94
C SER A 111 6.87 -13.10 -21.77
N PRO A 112 5.86 -13.97 -21.98
CA PRO A 112 5.79 -15.16 -21.18
C PRO A 112 7.11 -15.86 -21.43
N SER A 113 8.01 -15.83 -20.46
CA SER A 113 9.09 -16.79 -20.40
C SER A 113 8.41 -18.15 -20.38
N VAL A 114 8.29 -18.75 -21.57
CA VAL A 114 8.12 -20.18 -21.73
C VAL A 114 9.23 -20.77 -20.89
N SER A 115 8.88 -21.22 -19.70
CA SER A 115 9.72 -22.10 -18.90
C SER A 115 10.15 -23.20 -19.86
N PRO A 116 11.45 -23.40 -20.15
CA PRO A 116 11.85 -24.64 -20.76
C PRO A 116 11.52 -25.70 -19.70
N SER A 117 10.39 -26.37 -19.90
CA SER A 117 10.04 -27.56 -19.14
C SER A 117 11.27 -28.45 -19.10
N PRO A 118 11.74 -28.92 -17.93
CA PRO A 118 12.87 -29.83 -17.88
C PRO A 118 12.55 -30.99 -18.82
N THR A 119 13.45 -31.20 -19.77
CA THR A 119 13.39 -32.30 -20.74
C THR A 119 13.11 -33.62 -20.00
N PRO A 120 12.18 -34.46 -20.49
CA PRO A 120 12.12 -35.84 -20.03
C PRO A 120 13.47 -36.50 -20.28
N SER A 121 14.20 -36.79 -19.20
CA SER A 121 15.46 -37.55 -19.18
C SER A 121 15.22 -39.04 -19.44
N THR A 122 14.34 -39.39 -20.37
CA THR A 122 14.12 -40.77 -20.78
C THR A 122 15.30 -41.21 -21.66
N PRO A 123 16.06 -42.26 -21.26
CA PRO A 123 17.01 -42.91 -22.15
C PRO A 123 16.26 -43.40 -23.41
N PRO A 124 16.91 -43.44 -24.58
CA PRO A 124 16.35 -44.18 -25.71
C PRO A 124 16.09 -45.64 -25.29
N PRO A 125 15.00 -46.28 -25.77
CA PRO A 125 14.85 -47.73 -25.60
C PRO A 125 16.10 -48.43 -26.16
N PRO A 126 16.47 -49.62 -25.63
CA PRO A 126 17.53 -50.43 -26.23
C PRO A 126 17.22 -50.61 -27.72
N TYR A 127 18.21 -50.37 -28.58
CA TYR A 127 18.10 -50.80 -29.98
C TYR A 127 17.98 -52.33 -29.94
N ASP A 128 16.85 -52.85 -30.37
CA ASP A 128 16.71 -54.27 -30.65
C ASP A 128 17.52 -54.51 -31.93
N CYS A 129 18.60 -55.27 -31.84
CA CYS A 129 19.31 -55.76 -33.01
C CYS A 129 18.40 -56.77 -33.70
N THR A 130 17.63 -56.33 -34.69
CA THR A 130 16.90 -57.27 -35.54
C THR A 130 17.89 -58.17 -36.28
N ASP A 131 17.58 -59.47 -36.31
CA ASP A 131 18.32 -60.68 -36.73
C ASP A 131 18.98 -60.71 -38.13
N ASP A 132 19.50 -59.60 -38.68
CA ASP A 132 20.22 -59.57 -39.97
C ASP A 132 21.71 -59.21 -39.84
N GLY A 133 22.27 -59.18 -38.63
CA GLY A 133 23.72 -59.13 -38.42
C GLY A 133 24.42 -57.81 -38.78
N THR A 134 23.68 -56.71 -38.90
CA THR A 134 24.26 -55.37 -39.06
C THR A 134 23.77 -54.46 -37.94
N CYS A 135 24.70 -53.94 -37.13
CA CYS A 135 24.44 -52.97 -36.08
C CYS A 135 24.02 -51.60 -36.65
#